data_AF-A0AA39WUG6-F1
#
_entry.id   AF-A0AA39WUG6-F1
#
_cell.length_a   1.000
_cell.length_b   1.000
_cell.length_c   1.000
_cell.angle_alpha   90.00
_cell.angle_beta   90.00
_cell.angle_gamma   90.00
#
_symmetry.space_group_name_H-M   'P 1'
#
loop_
_entity.id
_entity.type
_entity.pdbx_description
1 polymer ?
#
loop_
_entity_poly.entity_id
_entity_poly.type
_entity_poly.pdbx_seq_one_letter_code
_entity_poly.pdbx_strand_id
1 'polypeptide(L)' 'MWPEARAIAVALPSCAGNAGNIYGAYLFPAESAPKYLIGFGMFSGTLGLGAAVLVLFHCLMMRRKQD' A
#
# COMPACT_ATOMS: atom_id res chain seq x y z
N MET A 1 -11.65 -16.52 18.36
CA MET A 1 -11.55 -15.50 17.29
C MET A 1 -12.50 -15.90 16.17
N TRP A 2 -13.37 -15.01 15.69
CA TRP A 2 -14.50 -15.34 14.82
C TRP A 2 -14.00 -15.70 13.40
N PRO A 3 -14.15 -16.95 12.92
CA PRO A 3 -13.63 -17.40 11.64
C PRO A 3 -14.11 -16.57 10.44
N GLU A 4 -15.35 -16.09 10.51
CA GLU A 4 -16.03 -15.30 9.49
C GLU A 4 -15.35 -13.93 9.32
N ALA A 5 -15.10 -13.25 10.45
CA ALA A 5 -14.38 -11.97 10.44
C ALA A 5 -12.96 -12.11 9.89
N ARG A 6 -12.28 -13.23 10.18
CA ARG A 6 -10.94 -13.51 9.65
C ARG A 6 -10.97 -13.78 8.14
N ALA A 7 -11.95 -14.54 7.65
CA ALA A 7 -12.11 -14.80 6.22
C ALA A 7 -12.32 -13.50 5.44
N ILE A 8 -13.17 -12.60 5.95
CA ILE A 8 -13.42 -11.28 5.37
C ILE A 8 -12.14 -10.43 5.39
N ALA A 9 -11.43 -10.40 6.52
CA ALA A 9 -10.21 -9.62 6.68
C ALA A 9 -9.08 -10.04 5.72
N VAL A 10 -9.03 -11.32 5.32
CA VAL A 10 -8.05 -11.82 4.34
C VAL A 10 -8.53 -11.63 2.90
N ALA A 11 -9.82 -11.81 2.64
CA ALA A 11 -10.38 -11.65 1.30
C ALA A 11 -10.26 -10.22 0.76
N LEU A 12 -10.47 -9.21 1.62
CA LEU A 12 -10.44 -7.80 1.22
C LEU A 12 -9.09 -7.35 0.62
N PRO A 13 -7.92 -7.56 1.27
CA PRO A 13 -6.63 -7.26 0.67
C PRO A 13 -6.37 -8.00 -0.64
N SER A 14 -6.78 -9.26 -0.74
CA SER A 14 -6.61 -10.06 -1.96
C SER A 14 -7.44 -9.49 -3.13
N CYS A 15 -8.69 -9.08 -2.89
CA CYS A 15 -9.51 -8.41 -3.88
C CYS A 15 -8.90 -7.08 -4.32
N ALA A 16 -8.40 -6.27 -3.38
CA ALA A 16 -7.73 -5.01 -3.67
C ALA A 16 -6.45 -5.19 -4.51
N GLY A 17 -5.67 -6.24 -4.23
CA GLY A 17 -4.50 -6.60 -5.03
C GLY A 17 -4.85 -6.97 -6.47
N ASN A 18 -5.89 -7.77 -6.68
CA ASN A 18 -6.38 -8.11 -8.01
C ASN A 18 -6.92 -6.88 -8.76
N ALA A 19 -7.62 -5.98 -8.08
CA ALA A 19 -8.04 -4.71 -8.66
C ALA A 19 -6.83 -3.85 -9.08
N GLY A 20 -5.80 -3.76 -8.23
CA GLY A 20 -4.56 -3.05 -8.50
C GLY A 20 -3.84 -3.52 -9.77
N ASN A 21 -3.88 -4.82 -10.10
CA ASN A 21 -3.31 -5.33 -11.35
C ASN A 21 -4.00 -4.78 -12.61
N ILE A 22 -5.33 -4.62 -12.56
CA ILE A 22 -6.09 -4.03 -13.66
C ILE A 22 -5.76 -2.53 -13.78
N TYR A 23 -5.67 -1.84 -12.65
CA TYR A 23 -5.28 -0.42 -12.62
C TYR A 23 -3.81 -0.19 -13.04
N GLY A 24 -2.92 -1.16 -12.78
CA GLY A 24 -1.52 -1.10 -13.17
C GLY A 24 -1.32 -0.93 -14.68
N ALA A 25 -2.18 -1.54 -15.50
CA ALA A 25 -2.14 -1.38 -16.96
C ALA A 25 -2.39 0.08 -17.41
N TYR A 26 -3.23 0.82 -16.67
CA TYR A 26 -3.46 2.25 -16.91
C TYR A 26 -2.36 3.14 -16.33
N LEU A 27 -1.63 2.64 -15.34
CA LEU A 27 -0.54 3.35 -14.68
C LEU A 27 0.77 3.34 -15.47
N PHE A 28 0.93 2.35 -16.36
CA PHE A 28 2.06 2.23 -17.28
C PHE A 28 1.62 2.42 -18.74
N PRO A 29 1.17 3.62 -19.15
CA PRO A 29 0.80 3.86 -20.54
C PRO A 29 2.04 3.69 -21.44
N ALA A 30 1.88 2.99 -22.56
CA ALA A 30 2.95 2.76 -23.54
C ALA A 30 3.56 4.08 -24.09
N GLU A 31 2.78 5.16 -24.06
CA GLU A 31 3.18 6.51 -24.48
C GLU A 31 4.26 7.13 -23.56
N SER A 32 4.39 6.66 -22.32
CA SER A 32 5.38 7.13 -21.33
C SER A 32 6.63 6.24 -21.24
N ALA A 33 6.78 5.29 -22.16
CA ALA A 33 7.99 4.47 -22.28
C ALA A 33 9.19 5.34 -22.72
N PRO A 34 10.42 5.11 -22.22
CA PRO A 34 10.86 4.01 -21.35
C PRO A 34 10.87 4.35 -19.85
N LYS A 35 10.59 5.60 -19.49
CA LYS A 35 10.90 6.14 -18.15
C LYS A 35 9.77 5.97 -17.14
N TYR A 36 8.52 5.76 -17.59
CA TYR A 36 7.34 5.44 -16.77
C TYR A 36 7.26 6.23 -15.45
N LEU A 37 7.54 7.55 -15.52
CA LEU A 37 7.72 8.39 -14.34
C LEU A 37 6.46 8.45 -13.46
N ILE A 38 5.29 8.32 -14.08
CA ILE A 38 3.99 8.31 -13.39
C ILE A 38 3.84 7.03 -12.56
N GLY A 39 4.07 5.87 -13.16
CA GLY A 39 4.03 4.58 -12.47
C GLY A 39 5.06 4.52 -11.34
N PHE A 40 6.31 4.89 -11.64
CA PHE A 40 7.39 4.89 -10.63
C PHE A 40 7.10 5.86 -9.47
N GLY A 41 6.62 7.07 -9.77
CA GLY A 41 6.26 8.07 -8.77
C GLY A 41 5.12 7.61 -7.87
N MET A 42 4.08 6.98 -8.42
CA MET A 42 2.97 6.48 -7.62
C MET A 42 3.42 5.35 -6.69
N PHE A 43 4.15 4.33 -7.19
CA PHE A 43 4.61 3.23 -6.34
C PHE A 43 5.58 3.72 -5.25
N SER A 44 6.58 4.52 -5.60
CA SER A 44 7.53 5.07 -4.63
C SER A 44 6.85 6.00 -3.61
N GLY A 45 5.88 6.82 -4.02
CA GLY A 45 5.10 7.67 -3.13
C GLY A 45 4.24 6.86 -2.16
N THR A 46 3.54 5.84 -2.65
CA THR A 46 2.65 5.02 -1.81
C THR A 46 3.44 4.19 -0.79
N LEU A 47 4.58 3.62 -1.21
CA LEU A 47 5.50 2.90 -0.33
C LEU A 47 6.16 3.83 0.70
N GLY A 48 6.62 5.01 0.24
CA GLY A 48 7.24 6.02 1.11
C GLY A 48 6.29 6.55 2.17
N LEU A 49 5.04 6.85 1.80
CA LEU A 49 4.00 7.26 2.74
C LEU A 49 3.71 6.15 3.76
N GLY A 50 3.55 4.89 3.30
CA GLY A 50 3.33 3.74 4.18
C GLY A 50 4.46 3.56 5.19
N ALA A 51 5.71 3.66 4.75
CA ALA A 51 6.88 3.61 5.62
C ALA A 51 6.88 4.77 6.63
N ALA A 52 6.58 6.00 6.20
CA ALA A 52 6.53 7.16 7.07
C ALA A 52 5.45 7.01 8.16
N VAL A 53 4.27 6.50 7.81
CA VAL A 53 3.19 6.23 8.77
C VAL A 53 3.60 5.15 9.77
N LEU A 54 4.25 4.07 9.32
CA LEU A 54 4.75 3.03 10.21
C LEU A 54 5.82 3.54 11.17
N VAL A 55 6.77 4.34 10.68
CA VAL A 55 7.81 4.98 11.51
C VAL A 55 7.15 5.92 12.52
N LEU A 56 6.21 6.76 12.09
CA LEU A 56 5.48 7.66 12.98
C LEU A 56 4.73 6.88 14.07
N PHE A 57 3.99 5.84 13.69
CA PHE A 57 3.27 5.00 14.63
C PHE A 57 4.22 4.32 15.63
N HIS A 58 5.35 3.79 15.14
CA HIS A 58 6.37 3.18 15.98
C HIS A 58 6.96 4.19 16.97
N CYS A 59 7.34 5.39 16.52
CA CYS A 59 7.84 6.46 17.39
C CYS A 59 6.81 6.91 18.43
N LEU A 60 5.54 7.04 18.04
CA LEU A 60 4.46 7.40 18.97
C LEU A 60 4.21 6.31 20.01
N MET A 61 4.24 5.03 19.62
CA MET A 61 4.11 3.92 20.56
C MET A 61 5.29 3.81 21.53
N MET A 62 6.51 4.03 21.05
CA MET A 62 7.70 4.03 21.91
C MET A 62 7.64 5.18 22.92
N ARG A 63 7.11 6.35 22.55
CA ARG A 63 6.87 7.46 23.47
C ARG A 63 5.86 7.14 24.58
N ARG A 64 4.80 6.37 24.27
CA ARG A 64 3.76 6.00 25.26
C ARG A 64 4.18 4.91 26.24
N LYS A 65 5.26 4.19 25.96
CA LYS A 65 5.76 3.10 26.83
C LYS A 65 6.75 3.58 27.90
N GLN A 66 7.05 4.89 27.92
CA GLN A 66 8.07 5.50 28.78
C GLN A 66 7.46 6.34 29.93
N ASP A 67 6.13 6.47 29.97
CA ASP A 67 5.32 6.92 31.12
C ASP A 67 4.78 5.70 31.91
#